data_AF-A0A484IEH3-F1
#
_entry.id   AF-A0A484IEH3-F1
#
_cell.length_a   1.000
_cell.length_b   1.000
_cell.length_c   1.000
_cell.angle_alpha   90.00
_cell.angle_beta   90.00
_cell.angle_gamma   90.00
#
_symmetry.space_group_name_H-M   'P 1'
#
loop_
_entity.id
_entity.type
_entity.pdbx_description
1 polymer ?
#
loop_
_entity_poly.entity_id
_entity_poly.type
_entity_poly.pdbx_seq_one_letter_code
_entity_poly.pdbx_strand_id
1 'polypeptide(L)'
;MDPVLETLKLLKNSFQLLLVDGHGVLHPRRCGLASYVGVITNNPTIGVAKNLLYGTVGADDFVRYDGNMLGFAIKREKHSRKTIYISTGHRESLSTSIQLVKALTRSGNFIPKPLKIADFVSKNFCEL
;
A
#
# COMPACT_ATOMS: atom_id res chain seq x y z
N MET A 1 -15.92 -6.81 -14.51
CA MET A 1 -14.57 -7.35 -14.75
C MET A 1 -13.64 -6.59 -13.83
N ASP A 2 -12.82 -7.27 -13.02
CA ASP A 2 -11.93 -6.65 -12.03
C ASP A 2 -10.49 -6.69 -12.57
N PRO A 3 -9.96 -5.58 -13.13
CA PRO A 3 -8.69 -5.61 -13.86
C PRO A 3 -7.51 -6.08 -13.02
N VAL A 4 -7.52 -5.80 -11.71
CA VAL A 4 -6.44 -6.20 -10.81
C VAL A 4 -6.44 -7.72 -10.66
N LEU A 5 -7.60 -8.31 -10.38
CA LEU A 5 -7.71 -9.76 -10.21
C LEU A 5 -7.41 -10.51 -11.51
N GLU A 6 -7.88 -10.02 -12.66
CA GLU A 6 -7.54 -10.61 -13.95
C GLU A 6 -6.05 -10.54 -14.24
N THR A 7 -5.39 -9.42 -13.91
CA THR A 7 -3.93 -9.29 -14.08
C THR A 7 -3.16 -10.26 -13.19
N LEU A 8 -3.60 -10.48 -11.95
CA LEU A 8 -2.95 -11.41 -11.03
C LEU A 8 -3.01 -12.86 -11.54
N LYS A 9 -4.07 -13.26 -12.26
CA LYS A 9 -4.17 -14.59 -12.88
C LYS A 9 -3.11 -14.83 -13.96
N LEU A 10 -2.56 -13.77 -14.56
CA LEU A 10 -1.53 -13.87 -15.59
C LEU A 10 -0.13 -14.09 -15.01
N LEU A 11 0.04 -13.99 -13.69
CA LEU A 11 1.34 -14.20 -13.04
C LEU A 11 1.77 -15.67 -13.16
N LYS A 12 2.92 -15.89 -13.79
CA LYS A 12 3.54 -17.23 -13.89
C LYS A 12 4.29 -17.64 -12.63
N ASN A 13 4.77 -16.67 -11.86
CA ASN A 13 5.55 -16.88 -10.65
C ASN A 13 4.70 -16.62 -9.41
N SER A 14 4.87 -17.44 -8.37
CA SER A 14 4.24 -17.20 -7.07
C SER A 14 4.85 -15.98 -6.37
N PHE A 15 4.03 -15.29 -5.58
CA PHE A 15 4.47 -14.21 -4.70
C PHE A 15 4.06 -14.51 -3.25
N GLN A 16 4.79 -13.94 -2.30
CA GLN A 16 4.52 -14.09 -0.87
C GLN A 16 3.75 -12.89 -0.30
N LEU A 17 3.82 -11.74 -0.98
CA LEU A 17 3.24 -10.48 -0.53
C LEU A 17 2.91 -9.61 -1.74
N LEU A 18 1.75 -8.96 -1.71
CA LEU A 18 1.35 -7.98 -2.71
C LEU A 18 1.29 -6.58 -2.09
N LEU A 19 2.04 -5.65 -2.68
CA LEU A 19 1.89 -4.22 -2.40
C LEU A 19 0.87 -3.65 -3.40
N VAL A 20 -0.07 -2.86 -2.90
CA VAL A 20 -1.13 -2.23 -3.70
C VAL A 20 -1.00 -0.71 -3.58
N ASP A 21 -1.03 0.02 -4.70
CA ASP A 21 -1.11 1.49 -4.72
C ASP A 21 -2.54 1.92 -4.36
N GLY A 22 -2.83 1.92 -3.07
CA GLY A 22 -4.17 2.14 -2.51
C GLY A 22 -4.22 1.76 -1.03
N HIS A 23 -5.33 2.08 -0.36
CA HIS A 23 -5.49 1.79 1.07
C HIS A 23 -5.96 0.36 1.32
N GLY A 24 -5.63 -0.18 2.49
CA GLY A 24 -6.24 -1.37 3.08
C GLY A 24 -7.28 -0.99 4.13
N VAL A 25 -7.03 -1.35 5.40
CA VAL A 25 -7.92 -1.03 6.54
C VAL A 25 -8.06 0.46 6.81
N LEU A 26 -7.14 1.30 6.31
CA LEU A 26 -7.22 2.76 6.39
C LEU A 26 -8.23 3.31 5.37
N HIS A 27 -9.48 2.90 5.50
CA HIS A 27 -10.60 3.25 4.64
C HIS A 27 -11.83 3.48 5.51
N PRO A 28 -12.80 4.35 5.14
CA PRO A 28 -14.00 4.59 5.96
C PRO A 28 -14.74 3.31 6.35
N ARG A 29 -14.77 2.32 5.44
CA ARG A 29 -15.40 0.99 5.65
C ARG A 29 -14.45 -0.08 6.18
N ARG A 30 -13.22 0.29 6.58
CA ARG A 30 -12.13 -0.63 6.96
C ARG A 30 -11.77 -1.69 5.91
N CYS A 31 -12.15 -1.43 4.65
CA CYS A 31 -11.93 -2.31 3.52
C CYS A 31 -11.64 -1.46 2.27
N GLY A 32 -10.37 -1.14 2.06
CA GLY A 32 -9.87 -0.53 0.84
C GLY A 32 -9.43 -1.58 -0.19
N LEU A 33 -8.87 -1.13 -1.32
CA LEU A 33 -8.46 -2.00 -2.43
C LEU A 33 -7.47 -3.09 -1.99
N ALA A 34 -6.49 -2.75 -1.15
CA ALA A 34 -5.51 -3.73 -0.68
C ALA A 34 -6.16 -4.84 0.17
N SER A 35 -7.13 -4.48 1.00
CA SER A 35 -7.90 -5.44 1.80
C SER A 35 -8.78 -6.31 0.91
N TYR A 36 -9.52 -5.70 -0.01
CA TYR A 36 -10.39 -6.42 -0.94
C TYR A 36 -9.60 -7.44 -1.78
N VAL A 37 -8.52 -7.03 -2.46
CA VAL A 37 -7.71 -7.95 -3.28
C VAL A 37 -7.13 -9.06 -2.41
N GLY A 38 -6.58 -8.72 -1.25
CA GLY A 38 -5.97 -9.72 -0.36
C GLY A 38 -6.94 -10.76 0.16
N VAL A 39 -8.16 -10.35 0.52
CA VAL A 39 -9.22 -11.27 0.95
C VAL A 39 -9.63 -12.20 -0.19
N ILE A 40 -9.84 -11.67 -1.39
CA ILE A 40 -10.28 -12.46 -2.55
C ILE A 40 -9.19 -13.44 -3.01
N THR A 41 -7.92 -13.04 -3.00
CA THR A 41 -6.82 -13.92 -3.40
C THR A 41 -6.26 -14.76 -2.24
N ASN A 42 -6.72 -14.51 -1.01
CA ASN A 42 -6.18 -15.09 0.23
C ASN A 42 -4.65 -14.96 0.34
N ASN A 43 -4.10 -13.83 -0.12
CA ASN A 43 -2.67 -13.53 -0.02
C ASN A 43 -2.40 -12.39 0.97
N PRO A 44 -1.21 -12.36 1.60
CA PRO A 44 -0.73 -11.19 2.32
C PRO A 44 -0.73 -9.94 1.44
N THR A 45 -1.34 -8.85 1.92
CA THR A 45 -1.38 -7.57 1.19
C THR A 45 -1.13 -6.37 2.08
N ILE A 46 -0.44 -5.38 1.51
CA ILE A 46 -0.19 -4.07 2.13
C ILE A 46 -0.66 -2.98 1.18
N GLY A 47 -1.45 -2.05 1.71
CA GLY A 47 -1.81 -0.83 1.01
C GLY A 47 -0.77 0.27 1.24
N VAL A 48 -0.28 0.87 0.15
CA VAL A 48 0.62 2.03 0.17
C VAL A 48 0.00 3.11 -0.71
N ALA A 49 -0.53 4.17 -0.10
CA ALA A 49 -1.23 5.22 -0.84
C ALA A 49 -0.51 6.57 -0.74
N LYS A 50 -0.66 7.41 -1.76
CA LYS A 50 0.01 8.73 -1.86
C LYS A 50 -0.77 9.87 -1.19
N ASN A 51 -2.02 9.62 -0.79
CA ASN A 51 -2.89 10.60 -0.17
C ASN A 51 -3.58 9.99 1.05
N LEU A 52 -3.87 10.81 2.06
CA LEU A 52 -4.67 10.38 3.20
C LEU A 52 -6.14 10.41 2.80
N LEU A 53 -6.77 9.24 2.71
CA LEU A 53 -8.19 9.15 2.44
C LEU A 53 -9.02 9.43 3.70
N TYR A 54 -8.56 8.95 4.85
CA TYR A 54 -9.33 8.99 6.09
C TYR A 54 -8.47 8.86 7.35
N GLY A 55 -8.94 9.42 8.47
CA GLY A 55 -8.23 9.44 9.75
C GLY A 55 -7.32 10.67 9.93
N THR A 56 -6.58 10.68 11.04
CA THR A 56 -5.69 11.78 11.44
C THR A 56 -4.30 11.25 11.72
N VAL A 57 -3.28 11.94 11.21
CA VAL A 57 -1.87 11.62 11.47
C VAL A 57 -1.47 12.19 12.83
N GLY A 58 -1.02 11.32 13.73
CA GLY A 58 -0.47 11.72 15.02
C GLY A 58 0.95 12.29 14.92
N ALA A 59 1.46 12.84 16.02
CA ALA A 59 2.84 13.31 16.11
C ALA A 59 3.89 12.19 15.99
N ASP A 60 3.46 10.94 16.22
CA ASP A 60 4.22 9.70 16.08
C ASP A 60 4.07 9.05 14.69
N ASP A 61 3.55 9.82 13.72
CA ASP A 61 3.27 9.41 12.33
C ASP A 61 2.22 8.29 12.17
N PHE A 62 1.67 7.75 13.27
CA PHE A 62 0.57 6.79 13.19
C PHE A 62 -0.72 7.47 12.77
N VAL A 63 -1.46 6.82 11.88
CA VAL A 63 -2.78 7.28 11.43
C VAL A 63 -3.85 6.62 12.27
N ARG A 64 -4.64 7.44 12.95
CA ARG A 64 -5.71 7.00 13.85
C ARG A 64 -7.07 7.41 13.34
N TYR A 65 -8.06 6.55 13.54
CA TYR A 65 -9.46 6.87 13.30
C TYR A 65 -10.33 6.06 14.26
N ASP A 66 -11.29 6.74 14.91
CA ASP A 66 -12.24 6.13 15.84
C ASP A 66 -11.52 5.32 16.93
N GLY A 67 -10.55 5.96 17.61
CA GLY A 67 -9.72 5.35 18.66
C GLY A 67 -8.71 4.29 18.19
N ASN A 68 -8.74 3.86 16.93
CA ASN A 68 -7.92 2.76 16.42
C ASN A 68 -6.71 3.25 15.62
N MET A 69 -5.57 2.57 15.74
CA MET A 69 -4.39 2.76 14.87
C MET A 69 -4.53 1.92 13.61
N LEU A 70 -4.58 2.55 12.44
CA LEU A 70 -4.92 1.89 11.18
C LEU A 70 -3.88 2.03 10.09
N GLY A 71 -2.95 2.96 10.27
CA GLY A 71 -1.90 3.15 9.30
C GLY A 71 -0.72 3.92 9.87
N PHE A 72 0.22 4.20 8.99
CA PHE A 72 1.44 4.91 9.31
C PHE A 72 1.83 5.82 8.14
N ALA A 73 2.18 7.06 8.44
CA ALA A 73 2.62 8.04 7.47
C ALA A 73 4.15 7.97 7.33
N ILE A 74 4.65 7.95 6.10
CA ILE A 74 6.07 8.18 5.80
C ILE A 74 6.16 9.41 4.92
N LYS A 75 6.81 10.45 5.42
CA LYS A 75 7.14 11.65 4.66
C LYS A 75 8.43 11.42 3.87
N ARG A 76 8.51 11.98 2.67
CA ARG A 76 9.73 11.88 1.85
C ARG A 76 10.93 12.53 2.55
N GLU A 77 10.70 13.71 3.10
CA GLU A 77 11.65 14.54 3.84
C GLU A 77 10.89 15.25 4.96
N LYS A 78 11.60 15.74 5.99
CA LYS A 78 11.03 16.33 7.21
C LYS A 78 9.98 17.44 6.95
N HIS A 79 10.16 18.21 5.88
CA HIS A 79 9.28 19.32 5.49
C HIS A 79 8.51 19.07 4.18
N SER A 80 8.53 17.84 3.65
CA SER A 80 7.84 17.52 2.41
C SER A 80 6.34 17.36 2.61
N ARG A 81 5.54 17.87 1.67
CA ARG A 81 4.11 17.52 1.55
C ARG A 81 3.90 16.11 0.99
N LYS A 82 4.92 15.52 0.36
CA LYS A 82 4.83 14.17 -0.22
C LYS A 82 4.90 13.14 0.91
N THR A 83 3.77 12.49 1.14
CA THR A 83 3.56 11.49 2.19
C THR A 83 2.96 10.23 1.57
N ILE A 84 3.46 9.06 1.98
CA ILE A 84 2.80 7.79 1.71
C ILE A 84 2.18 7.29 3.00
N TYR A 85 1.05 6.62 2.87
CA TYR A 85 0.27 6.07 3.97
C TYR A 85 0.24 4.56 3.81
N ILE A 86 0.79 3.90 4.81
CA ILE A 86 0.86 2.44 4.89
C ILE A 86 -0.34 1.97 5.70
N SER A 87 -1.02 0.95 5.21
CA SER A 87 -2.10 0.29 5.96
C SER A 87 -2.13 -1.19 5.64
N THR A 88 -2.47 -2.00 6.64
CA THR A 88 -2.68 -3.45 6.46
C THR A 88 -3.76 -3.69 5.42
N GLY A 89 -3.52 -4.58 4.46
CA GLY A 89 -4.55 -5.10 3.56
C GLY A 89 -5.19 -6.36 4.14
N HIS A 90 -4.47 -7.48 4.08
CA HIS A 90 -4.90 -8.81 4.52
C HIS A 90 -3.71 -9.63 5.05
N ARG A 91 -3.94 -10.44 6.10
CA ARG A 91 -2.99 -11.40 6.69
C ARG A 91 -1.62 -10.84 7.12
N GLU A 92 -1.53 -9.54 7.35
CA GLU A 92 -0.29 -8.88 7.79
C GLU A 92 -0.55 -7.91 8.94
N SER A 93 0.42 -7.76 9.84
CA SER A 93 0.32 -6.77 10.92
C SER A 93 0.75 -5.39 10.43
N LEU A 94 0.26 -4.32 11.07
CA LEU A 94 0.67 -2.95 10.73
C LEU A 94 2.18 -2.75 10.95
N SER A 95 2.74 -3.30 12.05
CA SER A 95 4.17 -3.17 12.35
C SER A 95 5.03 -3.86 11.30
N THR A 96 4.70 -5.09 10.90
CA THR A 96 5.37 -5.81 9.81
C THR A 96 5.24 -5.04 8.49
N SER A 97 4.04 -4.51 8.20
CA SER A 97 3.78 -3.72 7.00
C SER A 97 4.72 -2.51 6.89
N ILE A 98 4.90 -1.78 8.00
CA ILE A 98 5.80 -0.62 8.06
C ILE A 98 7.25 -1.04 7.80
N GLN A 99 7.72 -2.11 8.44
CA GLN A 99 9.08 -2.59 8.29
C GLN A 99 9.37 -3.01 6.84
N LEU A 100 8.47 -3.79 6.23
CA LEU A 100 8.60 -4.26 4.85
C LEU A 100 8.60 -3.10 3.86
N VAL A 101 7.67 -2.16 4.01
CA VAL A 101 7.60 -0.98 3.13
C VAL A 101 8.88 -0.14 3.25
N LYS A 102 9.40 0.08 4.46
CA LYS A 102 10.68 0.77 4.66
C LYS A 102 11.84 0.02 4.01
N ALA A 103 11.94 -1.30 4.21
CA ALA A 103 13.01 -2.12 3.62
C ALA A 103 12.96 -2.16 2.08
N LEU A 104 11.77 -2.14 1.49
CA LEU A 104 11.56 -2.11 0.04
C LEU A 104 11.75 -0.71 -0.58
N THR A 105 11.88 0.32 0.25
CA THR A 105 12.09 1.70 -0.17
C THR A 105 13.58 2.04 -0.10
N ARG A 106 14.26 2.01 -1.25
CA ARG A 106 15.70 2.30 -1.35
C ARG A 106 16.00 3.78 -1.09
N SER A 107 17.22 4.05 -0.60
CA SER A 107 17.74 5.42 -0.47
C SER A 107 17.56 6.22 -1.78
N GLY A 108 17.08 7.46 -1.65
CA GLY A 108 16.73 8.34 -2.78
C GLY A 108 15.37 8.08 -3.43
N ASN A 109 14.65 7.01 -3.07
CA ASN A 109 13.29 6.74 -3.53
C ASN A 109 12.27 6.92 -2.40
N PHE A 110 11.07 7.35 -2.78
CA PHE A 110 9.97 7.57 -1.85
C PHE A 110 8.87 6.49 -1.92
N ILE A 111 8.73 5.87 -3.09
CA ILE A 111 7.79 4.79 -3.34
C ILE A 111 8.56 3.47 -3.30
N PRO A 112 8.02 2.41 -2.67
CA PRO A 112 8.64 1.08 -2.67
C PRO A 112 8.96 0.61 -4.08
N LYS A 113 10.12 -0.06 -4.25
CA LYS A 113 10.59 -0.52 -5.56
C LYS A 113 9.53 -1.29 -6.36
N PRO A 114 8.77 -2.25 -5.79
CA PRO A 114 7.74 -2.97 -6.55
C PRO A 114 6.67 -2.05 -7.15
N LEU A 115 6.15 -1.11 -6.35
CA LEU A 115 5.13 -0.16 -6.81
C LEU A 115 5.68 0.83 -7.84
N LYS A 116 6.94 1.26 -7.68
CA LYS A 116 7.59 2.13 -8.66
C LYS A 116 7.74 1.44 -10.02
N ILE A 117 8.10 0.15 -10.03
CA ILE A 117 8.19 -0.64 -11.26
C ILE A 117 6.80 -0.83 -11.87
N ALA A 118 5.80 -1.17 -11.07
CA ALA A 118 4.43 -1.35 -11.53
C ALA A 118 3.87 -0.08 -12.19
N ASP A 119 4.01 1.09 -11.54
CA ASP A 119 3.57 2.39 -12.07
C ASP A 119 4.31 2.80 -13.35
N PHE A 120 5.61 2.49 -13.45
CA PHE A 120 6.37 2.71 -14.67
C PHE A 120 5.87 1.81 -15.80
N VAL A 121 5.77 0.50 -15.58
CA VAL A 121 5.35 -0.45 -16.61
C VAL A 121 3.92 -0.15 -17.07
N SER A 122 2.99 0.12 -16.16
CA SER A 122 1.59 0.39 -16.53
C SER A 122 1.40 1.60 -17.44
N LYS A 123 2.28 2.60 -17.34
CA LYS A 123 2.23 3.81 -18.19
C LYS A 123 2.80 3.56 -19.58
N ASN A 124 3.78 2.67 -19.71
CA ASN A 124 4.39 2.30 -20.98
C ASN A 124 3.68 1.12 -21.66
N PHE A 125 2.71 0.49 -20.98
CA PHE A 125 1.96 -0.65 -21.50
C PHE A 125 0.95 -0.26 -22.59
N CYS A 126 0.54 1.01 -22.66
CA CYS A 126 -0.38 1.50 -23.70
C CYS A 126 0.29 1.72 -25.07
N GLU A 127 1.59 1.45 -25.21
CA GLU A 127 2.37 1.62 -26.45
C GLU A 127 2.77 0.30 -27.13
N LEU A 128 2.24 -0.84 -26.66
CA LEU A 128 2.43 -2.19 -27.23
C LEU A 128 1.09 -2.77 -27.68
#